data_AF-A0A447TAL3-F1
#
_entry.id   AF-A0A447TAL3-F1
#
_cell.length_a   1.000
_cell.length_b   1.000
_cell.length_c   1.000
_cell.angle_alpha   90.00
_cell.angle_beta   90.00
_cell.angle_gamma   90.00
#
_symmetry.space_group_name_H-M   'P 1'
#
loop_
_entity.id
_entity.type
_entity.pdbx_description
1 polymer ?
#
loop_
_entity_poly.entity_id
_entity_poly.type
_entity_poly.pdbx_seq_one_letter_code
_entity_poly.pdbx_strand_id
1 'polypeptide(L)'
;MYFWMTGILSSFLDNAPTYLVFFNLASGDAAELMGPFASTLLAISMGAVFMGAMTYIGNAPNFMVKAIAEHRHVRMPGFFGYMLWSGAVLLPCFALLTLVFFHF
;
A
#
# COMPACT_ATOMS: atom_id res chain seq x y z
N MET A 1 -5.63 12.57 -2.94
CA MET A 1 -5.81 12.29 -1.48
C MET A 1 -5.95 10.80 -1.19
N TYR A 2 -6.90 10.10 -1.82
CA TYR A 2 -7.14 8.66 -1.62
C TYR A 2 -5.88 7.77 -1.73
N PHE A 3 -5.03 7.98 -2.75
CA PHE A 3 -3.79 7.19 -2.93
C PHE A 3 -2.92 7.12 -1.66
N TRP A 4 -2.62 8.26 -1.05
CA TRP A 4 -1.78 8.32 0.16
C TRP A 4 -2.52 7.84 1.41
N MET A 5 -3.80 8.20 1.59
CA MET A 5 -4.56 7.75 2.76
C MET A 5 -4.73 6.23 2.79
N THR A 6 -5.13 5.66 1.65
CA THR A 6 -5.25 4.22 1.47
C THR A 6 -3.90 3.55 1.66
N GLY A 7 -2.84 4.11 1.06
CA GLY A 7 -1.52 3.48 1.16
C GLY A 7 -0.89 3.55 2.55
N ILE A 8 -1.07 4.64 3.30
CA ILE A 8 -0.61 4.72 4.70
C ILE A 8 -1.31 3.65 5.53
N LEU A 9 -2.63 3.50 5.43
CA LEU A 9 -3.33 2.43 6.16
C LEU A 9 -2.85 1.04 5.73
N SER A 10 -2.69 0.84 4.42
CA SER A 10 -2.26 -0.45 3.87
C SER A 10 -0.86 -0.84 4.30
N SER A 11 -0.02 0.13 4.62
CA SER A 11 1.32 -0.11 5.15
C SER A 11 1.28 -0.83 6.50
N PHE A 12 0.15 -0.86 7.20
CA PHE A 12 0.01 -1.46 8.54
C PHE A 12 -1.12 -2.50 8.68
N LEU A 13 -2.06 -2.58 7.74
CA LEU A 13 -3.28 -3.41 7.90
C LEU A 13 -3.39 -4.63 6.98
N ASP A 14 -2.70 -4.64 5.82
CA ASP A 14 -2.95 -5.49 4.63
C ASP A 14 -3.78 -4.80 3.53
N ASN A 15 -3.54 -5.19 2.28
CA ASN A 15 -4.10 -4.52 1.10
C ASN A 15 -5.60 -4.77 0.91
N ALA A 16 -6.08 -5.98 1.15
CA ALA A 16 -7.47 -6.36 0.94
C ALA A 16 -8.43 -5.66 1.91
N PRO A 17 -8.23 -5.68 3.25
CA PRO A 17 -9.08 -4.94 4.16
C PRO A 17 -8.97 -3.43 3.93
N THR A 18 -7.79 -2.93 3.59
CA THR A 18 -7.60 -1.49 3.30
C THR A 18 -8.36 -1.06 2.05
N TYR A 19 -8.29 -1.84 0.97
CA TYR A 19 -9.07 -1.59 -0.24
C TYR A 19 -10.57 -1.54 0.07
N LEU A 20 -11.10 -2.53 0.79
CA LEU A 20 -12.52 -2.59 1.13
C LEU A 20 -12.98 -1.41 1.99
N VAL A 21 -12.17 -0.99 2.98
CA VAL A 21 -12.49 0.17 3.81
C VAL A 21 -12.63 1.42 2.94
N PHE A 22 -11.66 1.68 2.06
CA PHE A 22 -11.67 2.89 1.23
C PHE A 22 -12.66 2.81 0.06
N PHE A 23 -12.92 1.62 -0.47
CA PHE A 23 -13.99 1.38 -1.45
C PHE A 23 -15.35 1.80 -0.88
N ASN A 24 -15.67 1.36 0.35
CA ASN A 24 -16.89 1.74 1.05
C ASN A 24 -16.89 3.22 1.48
N LEU A 25 -15.74 3.77 1.86
CA LEU A 25 -15.62 5.19 2.21
C LEU A 25 -15.88 6.11 1.01
N ALA A 26 -15.47 5.70 -0.18
CA ALA A 26 -15.60 6.52 -1.39
C ALA A 26 -17.02 6.51 -1.96
N SER A 27 -17.68 5.35 -2.00
CA SER A 27 -19.10 5.22 -2.40
C SER A 27 -19.69 3.92 -1.88
N GLY A 28 -18.95 2.81 -2.01
CA GLY A 28 -19.46 1.47 -1.74
C GLY A 28 -20.24 0.86 -2.91
N ASP A 29 -20.55 1.62 -3.96
CA ASP A 29 -21.14 1.13 -5.20
C ASP A 29 -20.07 0.90 -6.29
N ALA A 30 -19.99 -0.34 -6.78
CA ALA A 30 -19.05 -0.71 -7.84
C ALA A 30 -19.35 0.00 -9.18
N ALA A 31 -20.62 0.22 -9.53
CA ALA A 31 -20.98 0.86 -10.79
C ALA A 31 -20.56 2.34 -10.80
N GLU A 32 -20.73 3.04 -9.68
CA GLU A 32 -20.25 4.42 -9.54
C GLU A 32 -18.72 4.49 -9.53
N LEU A 33 -18.07 3.59 -8.79
CA LEU A 33 -16.61 3.54 -8.68
C LEU A 33 -15.90 3.12 -9.95
N MET A 34 -16.55 2.33 -10.81
CA MET A 34 -16.03 1.98 -12.14
C MET A 34 -16.42 3.00 -13.23
N GLY A 35 -17.38 3.89 -12.95
CA GLY A 35 -17.83 4.93 -13.87
C GLY A 35 -17.30 6.32 -13.45
N PRO A 36 -18.17 7.21 -12.93
CA PRO A 36 -17.80 8.58 -12.61
C PRO A 36 -16.63 8.71 -11.62
N PHE A 37 -16.43 7.74 -10.73
CA PHE A 37 -15.35 7.74 -9.74
C PHE A 37 -14.19 6.80 -10.07
N ALA A 38 -13.99 6.44 -11.34
CA ALA A 38 -12.91 5.55 -11.79
C ALA A 38 -11.51 6.02 -11.34
N SER A 39 -11.23 7.32 -11.32
CA SER A 39 -9.95 7.87 -10.85
C SER A 39 -9.76 7.69 -9.34
N THR A 40 -10.83 7.80 -8.56
CA THR A 40 -10.83 7.51 -7.12
C THR A 40 -10.58 6.03 -6.86
N LEU A 41 -11.28 5.16 -7.59
CA LEU A 41 -11.09 3.72 -7.50
C LEU A 41 -9.66 3.31 -7.88
N LEU A 42 -9.10 3.91 -8.93
CA LEU A 42 -7.70 3.73 -9.31
C LEU A 42 -6.74 4.13 -8.18
N ALA A 43 -6.96 5.30 -7.57
CA ALA A 43 -6.15 5.79 -6.46
C ALA A 43 -6.18 4.83 -5.25
N ILE A 44 -7.37 4.33 -4.89
CA ILE A 44 -7.55 3.35 -3.80
C ILE A 44 -6.83 2.05 -4.15
N SER A 45 -7.04 1.53 -5.36
CA SER A 45 -6.45 0.27 -5.83
C SER A 45 -4.92 0.34 -5.80
N MET A 46 -4.34 1.39 -6.36
CA MET A 46 -2.89 1.60 -6.39
C MET A 46 -2.33 1.84 -4.98
N GLY A 47 -3.01 2.63 -4.14
CA GLY A 47 -2.57 2.90 -2.78
C GLY A 47 -2.52 1.63 -1.93
N ALA A 48 -3.58 0.83 -1.96
CA ALA A 48 -3.67 -0.43 -1.24
C ALA A 48 -2.60 -1.43 -1.69
N VAL A 49 -2.38 -1.60 -3.00
CA VAL A 49 -1.42 -2.60 -3.48
C VAL A 49 0.02 -2.14 -3.29
N PHE A 50 0.35 -0.90 -3.66
CA PHE A 50 1.75 -0.47 -3.74
C PHE A 50 2.36 -0.19 -2.37
N MET A 51 1.62 0.42 -1.45
CA MET A 51 2.18 0.81 -0.16
C MET A 51 2.14 -0.32 0.89
N GLY A 52 1.49 -1.45 0.62
CA GLY A 52 1.57 -2.64 1.48
C GLY A 52 2.99 -3.19 1.67
N ALA A 53 3.92 -2.87 0.75
CA ALA A 53 5.34 -3.23 0.84
C ALA A 53 6.16 -2.33 1.80
N MET A 54 5.57 -1.29 2.39
CA MET A 54 6.31 -0.34 3.23
C MET A 54 6.71 -0.93 4.59
N THR A 55 6.02 -1.95 5.10
CA THR A 55 6.38 -2.62 6.35
C THR A 55 6.24 -4.14 6.26
N TYR A 56 6.78 -4.87 7.24
CA TYR A 56 6.61 -6.33 7.28
C TYR A 56 5.17 -6.78 7.52
N ILE A 57 4.33 -5.95 8.14
CA ILE A 57 2.94 -6.29 8.46
C ILE A 57 1.95 -5.77 7.41
N GLY A 58 2.39 -4.90 6.51
CA GLY A 58 1.54 -4.32 5.47
C GLY A 58 1.08 -5.32 4.40
N ASN A 59 1.70 -6.50 4.32
CA ASN A 59 1.23 -7.62 3.50
C ASN A 59 1.78 -8.96 4.03
N ALA A 60 0.94 -10.00 4.08
CA ALA A 60 1.31 -11.32 4.59
C ALA A 60 2.60 -11.93 3.98
N PRO A 61 2.88 -11.82 2.66
CA PRO A 61 4.12 -12.31 2.07
C PRO A 61 5.38 -11.62 2.61
N ASN A 62 5.34 -10.35 3.03
CA ASN A 62 6.53 -9.68 3.57
C ASN A 62 6.99 -10.34 4.88
N PHE A 63 6.02 -10.61 5.77
CA PHE A 63 6.25 -11.33 7.01
C PHE A 63 6.72 -12.77 6.73
N MET A 64 6.10 -13.44 5.76
CA MET A 64 6.49 -14.80 5.35
C MET A 64 7.93 -14.85 4.84
N VAL A 65 8.33 -13.94 3.95
CA VAL A 65 9.70 -13.85 3.43
C VAL A 65 10.71 -13.59 4.55
N LYS A 66 10.39 -12.69 5.48
CA LYS A 66 11.20 -12.44 6.68
C LYS A 66 11.39 -13.72 7.49
N ALA A 67 10.31 -14.43 7.81
CA ALA A 67 10.37 -15.65 8.60
C ALA A 67 11.17 -16.76 7.91
N ILE A 68 11.01 -16.92 6.59
CA ILE A 68 11.76 -17.89 5.78
C ILE A 68 13.26 -17.56 5.76
N ALA A 69 13.62 -16.28 5.63
CA ALA A 69 15.00 -15.82 5.64
C ALA A 69 15.66 -16.04 7.02
N GLU A 70 14.97 -15.69 8.10
CA GLU A 70 15.44 -15.91 9.47
C GLU A 70 15.61 -17.41 9.78
N HIS A 71 14.68 -18.26 9.33
CA HIS A 71 14.79 -19.72 9.44
C HIS A 71 15.99 -20.29 8.67
N ARG A 72 16.42 -19.63 7.59
CA ARG A 72 17.63 -19.96 6.84
C ARG A 72 18.89 -19.27 7.36
N HIS A 73 18.83 -18.70 8.57
CA HIS A 73 19.93 -17.96 9.20
C HIS A 73 20.41 -16.74 8.40
N VAL A 74 19.58 -16.17 7.53
CA VAL A 74 19.83 -14.89 6.86
C VAL A 74 19.40 -13.76 7.80
N ARG A 75 20.32 -12.82 8.05
CA ARG A 75 20.03 -11.66 8.91
C ARG A 75 19.07 -10.72 8.19
N MET A 76 17.86 -10.59 8.73
CA MET A 76 16.87 -9.63 8.28
C MET A 76 16.89 -8.36 9.14
N PRO A 77 16.60 -7.18 8.57
CA PRO A 77 16.44 -5.97 9.38
C PRO A 77 15.23 -6.10 10.30
N GLY A 78 15.29 -5.46 11.47
CA GLY A 78 14.14 -5.31 12.36
C GLY A 78 13.01 -4.50 11.73
N PHE A 79 11.85 -4.42 12.39
CA PHE A 79 10.65 -3.76 11.85
C PHE A 79 10.90 -2.32 11.37
N PHE A 80 11.40 -1.47 12.25
CA PHE A 80 11.69 -0.07 11.91
C PHE A 80 12.87 0.08 10.93
N GLY A 81 13.82 -0.85 10.95
CA GLY A 81 14.93 -0.87 10.00
C GLY A 81 14.47 -1.15 8.57
N TYR A 82 13.58 -2.14 8.40
CA TYR A 82 12.94 -2.41 7.11
C TYR A 82 12.07 -1.23 6.66
N MET A 83 11.27 -0.67 7.56
CA MET A 83 10.38 0.47 7.25
C MET A 83 11.15 1.70 6.76
N LEU A 84 12.31 2.00 7.36
CA LEU A 84 13.16 3.09 6.88
C LEU A 84 13.76 2.77 5.51
N TRP A 85 14.23 1.53 5.32
CA TRP A 85 14.84 1.09 4.06
C TRP A 85 13.83 1.09 2.91
N SER A 86 12.66 0.48 3.09
CA SER A 86 11.59 0.46 2.10
C SER A 86 11.07 1.87 1.83
N GLY A 87 10.88 2.69 2.86
CA GLY A 87 10.42 4.06 2.72
C GLY A 87 11.39 4.93 1.93
N ALA A 88 12.69 4.81 2.17
CA ALA A 88 13.71 5.55 1.43
C ALA A 88 13.69 5.23 -0.08
N VAL A 89 13.34 4.00 -0.46
CA VAL A 89 13.29 3.55 -1.86
C VAL A 89 11.93 3.84 -2.50
N LEU A 90 10.83 3.57 -1.79
CA LEU A 90 9.48 3.56 -2.36
C LEU A 90 8.79 4.93 -2.29
N LEU A 91 9.02 5.74 -1.24
CA LEU A 91 8.38 7.06 -1.14
C LEU A 91 8.72 7.99 -2.31
N PRO A 92 9.96 8.05 -2.83
CA PRO A 92 10.26 8.82 -4.05
C PRO A 92 9.46 8.34 -5.25
N CYS A 93 9.32 7.02 -5.43
CA CYS A 93 8.51 6.44 -6.50
C CYS A 93 7.03 6.81 -6.35
N PHE A 94 6.49 6.78 -5.14
CA PHE A 94 5.09 7.16 -4.87
C PHE A 94 4.85 8.66 -5.03
N ALA A 95 5.83 9.50 -4.69
CA ALA A 95 5.78 10.93 -4.99
C ALA A 95 5.73 11.16 -6.50
N LEU A 96 6.58 10.48 -7.28
CA LEU A 96 6.56 10.56 -8.75
C LEU A 96 5.23 10.07 -9.33
N LEU A 97 4.70 8.93 -8.85
CA LEU A 97 3.38 8.44 -9.27
C LEU A 97 2.27 9.45 -8.96
N THR A 98 2.35 10.12 -7.81
CA THR A 98 1.41 11.18 -7.45
C THR A 98 1.48 12.33 -8.46
N LEU A 99 2.69 12.78 -8.79
CA LEU A 99 2.94 13.86 -9.73
C LEU A 99 2.60 13.52 -11.19
N VAL A 100 2.48 12.24 -11.55
CA VAL A 100 2.20 11.80 -12.94
C VAL A 100 0.76 11.32 -13.13
N PHE A 101 0.11 10.78 -12.10
CA PHE A 101 -1.22 10.19 -12.24
C PHE A 101 -2.31 10.86 -11.40
N PHE A 102 -1.93 11.56 -10.32
CA PHE A 102 -2.88 12.10 -9.34
C PHE A 102 -2.73 13.62 -9.13
N HIS A 103 -2.24 14.32 -10.15
CA HIS A 103 -1.94 15.74 -10.15
C HIS A 103 -3.01 16.56 -10.90
N PHE A 104 -4.29 16.34 -10.61
CA PHE A 104 -5.40 17.18 -11.07
C PHE A 104 -6.53 17.17 -10.04
#